data_AF-A0A8S1RI18-F1
#
_entry.id   AF-A0A8S1RI18-F1
#
_cell.length_a   1.000
_cell.length_b   1.000
_cell.length_c   1.000
_cell.angle_alpha   90.00
_cell.angle_beta   90.00
_cell.angle_gamma   90.00
#
_symmetry.space_group_name_H-M   'P 1'
#
loop_
_entity.id
_entity.type
_entity.pdbx_description
1 polymer ?
#
loop_
_entity_poly.entity_id
_entity_poly.type
_entity_poly.pdbx_seq_one_letter_code
_entity_poly.pdbx_strand_id
1 'polypeptide(L)'
;MSEQAEEELQQQLDEQQQPDNNQFDTQIPSEDPNVFMTQQKLEQNQVWKCFDFLFPAGKLAKLIKLNYSQPKTFPMTEILTKLKLDDGLPVLNFIGCRHNFDNPNSNRGKFYAGIARACHNTDAVIIDNAITTGIEKYSLRRNCTLIGIAPEQAVSYPKLNPTKIEKNELSNGHTHIFLIGGDNVNYGTEALFKINLCKAIATGKISKTQGRPRCKIVNILFADSNDCFDEIREAIINKLPIIVVRGSHLCNQFIDQEKILDAEFEDIMNDKDGFFFPLQKLDSEVIAQMVHYLLTFTPSLPKKELNKK
;
A
#
# COMPACT_ATOMS: atom_id res chain seq x y z
N MET A 1 20.23 28.79 73.28
CA MET A 1 20.17 27.48 72.61
C MET A 1 21.43 26.75 73.00
N SER A 2 21.28 25.57 73.59
CA SER A 2 22.32 24.86 74.34
C SER A 2 23.37 24.24 73.43
N GLU A 3 24.64 24.23 73.86
CA GLU A 3 25.80 23.60 73.19
C GLU A 3 25.55 22.14 72.77
N GLN A 4 24.62 21.45 73.43
CA GLN A 4 24.19 20.09 73.06
C GLN A 4 23.46 20.00 71.71
N ALA A 5 22.90 21.09 71.18
CA ALA A 5 22.23 21.10 69.88
C ALA A 5 23.20 21.34 68.71
N GLU A 6 24.40 21.86 68.96
CA GLU A 6 25.45 22.01 67.93
C GLU A 6 26.29 20.72 67.79
N GLU A 7 26.49 19.95 68.87
CA GLU A 7 27.18 18.64 68.79
C GLU A 7 26.38 17.57 68.02
N GLU A 8 25.05 17.55 68.15
CA GLU A 8 24.21 16.59 67.40
C GLU A 8 24.13 16.92 65.89
N LEU A 9 24.26 18.20 65.52
CA LEU A 9 24.25 18.62 64.10
C LEU A 9 25.61 18.37 63.43
N GLN A 10 26.72 18.44 64.19
CA GLN A 10 28.05 18.13 63.69
C GLN A 10 28.25 16.60 63.50
N GLN A 11 27.67 15.76 64.38
CA GLN A 11 27.73 14.30 64.22
C GLN A 11 26.91 13.78 63.02
N GLN A 12 25.83 14.46 62.61
CA GLN A 12 25.05 14.07 61.42
C GLN A 12 25.71 14.47 60.09
N LEU A 13 26.68 15.39 60.10
CA LEU A 13 27.40 15.82 58.90
C LEU A 13 28.66 14.98 58.62
N ASP A 14 29.22 14.30 59.63
CA ASP A 14 30.41 13.45 59.48
C ASP A 14 30.10 11.99 59.06
N GLU A 15 28.83 11.55 59.11
CA GLU A 15 28.42 10.22 58.60
C GLU A 15 28.15 10.17 57.08
N GLN A 16 28.29 11.29 56.35
CA GLN A 16 28.06 11.33 54.88
C GLN A 16 29.32 11.38 54.00
N GLN A 17 30.52 11.18 54.56
CA GLN A 17 31.75 11.10 53.76
C GLN A 17 32.66 9.92 54.16
N GLN A 18 32.15 8.69 53.98
CA GLN A 18 33.03 7.55 53.77
C GLN A 18 32.99 7.15 52.28
N PRO A 19 34.12 7.16 51.56
CA PRO A 19 34.20 6.53 50.26
C PRO A 19 34.17 5.02 50.48
N ASP A 20 33.05 4.39 50.17
CA ASP A 20 32.95 2.94 50.06
C ASP A 20 33.93 2.48 48.98
N ASN A 21 35.09 2.00 49.42
CA ASN A 21 36.13 1.44 48.59
C ASN A 21 35.77 -0.02 48.25
N ASN A 22 34.54 -0.25 47.82
CA ASN A 22 34.14 -1.49 47.19
C ASN A 22 34.61 -1.44 45.75
N GLN A 23 35.73 -2.12 45.48
CA GLN A 23 36.07 -2.61 44.14
C GLN A 23 34.91 -3.48 43.65
N PHE A 24 33.90 -2.85 43.05
CA PHE A 24 33.04 -3.54 42.11
C PHE A 24 33.93 -3.88 40.93
N ASP A 25 34.26 -5.16 40.84
CA ASP A 25 34.81 -5.79 39.66
C ASP A 25 33.73 -5.69 38.56
N THR A 26 33.59 -4.51 37.94
CA THR A 26 32.87 -4.33 36.69
C THR A 26 33.71 -4.93 35.59
N GLN A 27 33.79 -6.26 35.61
CA GLN A 27 33.91 -7.01 34.37
C GLN A 27 32.67 -6.65 33.56
N ILE A 28 32.80 -5.62 32.72
CA ILE A 28 31.94 -5.43 31.56
C ILE A 28 31.88 -6.82 30.93
N PRO A 29 30.70 -7.48 30.88
CA PRO A 29 30.60 -8.76 30.23
C PRO A 29 31.21 -8.58 28.86
N SER A 30 32.29 -9.31 28.57
CA SER A 30 32.98 -9.19 27.30
C SER A 30 31.90 -9.30 26.23
N GLU A 31 31.69 -8.23 25.46
CA GLU A 31 30.71 -8.21 24.37
C GLU A 31 31.05 -9.42 23.52
N ASP A 32 30.24 -10.47 23.65
CA ASP A 32 30.51 -11.72 22.99
C ASP A 32 30.48 -11.39 21.50
N PRO A 33 31.62 -11.44 20.78
CA PRO A 33 31.70 -10.96 19.41
C PRO A 33 30.75 -11.76 18.50
N ASN A 34 30.30 -12.92 18.97
CA ASN A 34 29.24 -13.71 18.36
C ASN A 34 27.87 -13.02 18.42
N VAL A 35 27.50 -12.29 19.47
CA VAL A 35 26.20 -11.59 19.58
C VAL A 35 26.13 -10.44 18.57
N PHE A 36 27.20 -9.65 18.43
CA PHE A 36 27.30 -8.57 17.45
C PHE A 36 27.32 -9.09 16.00
N MET A 37 28.07 -10.17 15.73
CA MET A 37 28.09 -10.81 14.42
C MET A 37 26.76 -11.49 14.06
N THR A 38 26.01 -11.99 15.05
CA THR A 38 24.69 -12.60 14.80
C THR A 38 23.64 -11.55 14.47
N GLN A 39 23.66 -10.37 15.11
CA GLN A 39 22.79 -9.24 14.74
C GLN A 39 23.11 -8.68 13.34
N GLN A 40 24.39 -8.50 12.99
CA GLN A 40 24.78 -8.06 11.64
C GLN A 40 24.43 -9.09 10.55
N LYS A 41 24.57 -10.40 10.82
CA LYS A 41 24.13 -11.45 9.89
C LYS A 41 22.61 -11.53 9.75
N LEU A 42 21.85 -11.24 10.81
CA LEU A 42 20.39 -11.14 10.77
C LEU A 42 19.93 -9.95 9.93
N GLU A 43 20.61 -8.81 10.00
CA GLU A 43 20.32 -7.64 9.14
C GLU A 43 20.68 -7.86 7.67
N GLN A 44 21.74 -8.62 7.37
CA GLN A 44 22.17 -8.91 6.00
C GLN A 44 21.19 -9.81 5.21
N ASN A 45 20.35 -10.59 5.89
CA ASN A 45 19.34 -11.44 5.27
C ASN A 45 17.92 -10.85 5.32
N GLN A 46 17.76 -9.60 5.78
CA GLN A 46 16.45 -9.01 5.94
C GLN A 46 15.90 -8.56 4.57
N VAL A 47 14.93 -9.32 4.05
CA VAL A 47 14.30 -9.05 2.73
C VAL A 47 13.40 -7.81 2.72
N TRP A 48 13.15 -7.19 3.88
CA TRP A 48 12.36 -5.98 4.00
C TRP A 48 12.74 -5.13 5.21
N LYS A 49 12.57 -3.81 5.11
CA LYS A 49 12.71 -2.85 6.21
C LYS A 49 11.49 -1.94 6.28
N CYS A 50 11.13 -1.48 7.47
CA CYS A 50 10.00 -0.57 7.69
C CYS A 50 10.45 0.64 8.47
N PHE A 51 10.11 1.82 7.96
CA PHE A 51 10.51 3.13 8.45
C PHE A 51 9.28 4.00 8.69
N ASP A 52 9.39 4.93 9.63
CA ASP A 52 8.49 6.08 9.70
C ASP A 52 8.95 7.13 8.70
N PHE A 53 8.09 7.46 7.75
CA PHE A 53 8.36 8.40 6.67
C PHE A 53 7.56 9.67 6.87
N LEU A 54 8.27 10.79 7.09
CA LEU A 54 7.68 12.10 7.26
C LEU A 54 7.70 12.85 5.92
N PHE A 55 6.53 13.07 5.35
CA PHE A 55 6.37 13.95 4.20
C PHE A 55 6.72 15.39 4.59
N PRO A 56 7.26 16.22 3.68
CA PRO A 56 7.58 17.62 3.95
C PRO A 56 6.40 18.45 4.50
N ALA A 57 5.17 18.08 4.15
CA ALA A 57 3.95 18.71 4.68
C ALA A 57 3.59 18.26 6.11
N GLY A 58 4.46 17.52 6.80
CA GLY A 58 4.29 17.08 8.19
C GLY A 58 3.50 15.79 8.39
N LYS A 59 3.05 15.12 7.32
CA LYS A 59 2.28 13.88 7.43
C LYS A 59 3.20 12.67 7.58
N LEU A 60 2.87 11.77 8.49
CA LEU A 60 3.55 10.49 8.65
C LEU A 60 2.92 9.39 7.79
N ALA A 61 3.76 8.53 7.25
CA ALA A 61 3.39 7.28 6.60
C ALA A 61 4.37 6.17 7.00
N LYS A 62 3.97 4.90 6.84
CA LYS A 62 4.90 3.77 6.94
C LYS A 62 5.55 3.53 5.58
N LEU A 63 6.88 3.56 5.52
CA LEU A 63 7.65 3.24 4.32
C LEU A 63 8.28 1.86 4.47
N ILE A 64 7.90 0.95 3.59
CA ILE A 64 8.38 -0.42 3.55
C ILE A 64 9.28 -0.57 2.33
N LYS A 65 10.57 -0.80 2.53
CA LYS A 65 11.50 -1.12 1.45
C LYS A 65 11.68 -2.62 1.36
N LEU A 66 11.47 -3.18 0.17
CA LEU A 66 11.57 -4.60 -0.11
C LEU A 66 12.78 -4.84 -1.00
N ASN A 67 13.65 -5.77 -0.63
CA ASN A 67 14.63 -6.30 -1.56
C ASN A 67 13.97 -7.50 -2.26
N TYR A 68 13.28 -7.25 -3.37
CA TYR A 68 12.41 -8.24 -3.98
C TYR A 68 13.17 -9.14 -4.95
N SER A 69 14.04 -9.98 -4.40
CA SER A 69 14.62 -11.11 -5.13
C SER A 69 13.69 -12.33 -5.05
N GLN A 70 12.43 -12.21 -5.50
CA GLN A 70 11.36 -13.24 -5.49
C GLN A 70 11.63 -14.46 -4.56
N PRO A 71 11.71 -14.29 -3.23
CA PRO A 71 12.03 -15.42 -2.37
C PRO A 71 10.88 -16.43 -2.43
N LYS A 72 11.22 -17.73 -2.44
CA LYS A 72 10.23 -18.84 -2.42
C LYS A 72 9.17 -18.67 -1.33
N THR A 73 9.50 -17.98 -0.25
CA THR A 73 8.59 -17.60 0.84
C THR A 73 8.80 -16.14 1.23
N PHE A 74 7.95 -15.24 0.73
CA PHE A 74 7.95 -13.84 1.13
C PHE A 74 7.12 -13.65 2.44
N PRO A 75 7.65 -12.95 3.47
CA PRO A 75 7.01 -12.87 4.80
C PRO A 75 5.83 -11.88 4.87
N MET A 76 4.88 -11.97 3.93
CA MET A 76 3.77 -11.03 3.80
C MET A 76 2.92 -10.93 5.08
N THR A 77 2.67 -12.06 5.76
CA THR A 77 1.83 -12.08 6.98
C THR A 77 2.49 -11.33 8.15
N GLU A 78 3.81 -11.43 8.27
CA GLU A 78 4.58 -10.73 9.29
C GLU A 78 4.55 -9.21 9.05
N ILE A 79 4.77 -8.79 7.80
CA ILE A 79 4.70 -7.39 7.41
C ILE A 79 3.33 -6.81 7.73
N LEU A 80 2.25 -7.47 7.28
CA LEU A 80 0.89 -7.01 7.53
C LEU A 80 0.55 -6.94 9.02
N THR A 81 1.03 -7.90 9.83
CA THR A 81 0.88 -7.84 11.29
C THR A 81 1.57 -6.60 11.89
N LYS A 82 2.80 -6.31 11.48
CA LYS A 82 3.54 -5.14 11.97
C LYS A 82 2.86 -3.83 11.57
N LEU A 83 2.18 -3.82 10.41
CA LEU A 83 1.43 -2.67 9.90
C LEU A 83 0.00 -2.59 10.42
N LYS A 84 -0.48 -3.58 11.20
CA LYS A 84 -1.88 -3.70 11.65
C LYS A 84 -2.88 -3.74 10.48
N LEU A 85 -2.53 -4.48 9.43
CA LEU A 85 -3.31 -4.68 8.20
C LEU A 85 -3.68 -6.16 8.01
N ASP A 86 -3.76 -6.90 9.11
CA ASP A 86 -3.88 -8.36 9.15
C ASP A 86 -5.27 -8.86 9.59
N ASP A 87 -6.25 -7.98 9.75
CA ASP A 87 -7.60 -8.37 10.18
C ASP A 87 -8.45 -9.01 9.06
N GLY A 88 -8.09 -8.79 7.79
CA GLY A 88 -8.91 -9.19 6.65
C GLY A 88 -9.84 -8.04 6.24
N LEU A 89 -9.43 -7.27 5.24
CA LEU A 89 -10.15 -6.06 4.80
C LEU A 89 -10.54 -6.18 3.32
N PRO A 90 -11.69 -5.64 2.89
CA PRO A 90 -11.98 -5.50 1.46
C PRO A 90 -10.90 -4.63 0.79
N VAL A 91 -10.58 -4.93 -0.46
CA VAL A 91 -9.51 -4.24 -1.20
C VAL A 91 -10.04 -3.68 -2.50
N LEU A 92 -9.76 -2.39 -2.73
CA LEU A 92 -9.92 -1.75 -4.03
C LEU A 92 -8.54 -1.46 -4.61
N ASN A 93 -8.21 -2.11 -5.72
CA ASN A 93 -6.94 -1.96 -6.41
C ASN A 93 -7.07 -1.10 -7.66
N PHE A 94 -6.19 -0.11 -7.82
CA PHE A 94 -6.12 0.73 -9.01
C PHE A 94 -5.07 0.20 -9.98
N ILE A 95 -5.49 -0.15 -11.19
CA ILE A 95 -4.61 -0.64 -12.25
C ILE A 95 -4.30 0.49 -13.22
N GLY A 96 -3.01 0.78 -13.39
CA GLY A 96 -2.51 1.79 -14.34
C GLY A 96 -3.02 3.21 -14.10
N CYS A 97 -3.35 3.58 -12.85
CA CYS A 97 -3.82 4.92 -12.50
C CYS A 97 -2.63 5.88 -12.41
N ARG A 98 -2.63 6.99 -13.14
CA ARG A 98 -1.62 8.05 -13.00
C ARG A 98 -2.28 9.40 -13.13
N HIS A 99 -1.75 10.42 -12.45
CA HIS A 99 -2.19 11.78 -12.70
C HIS A 99 -1.87 12.19 -14.14
N ASN A 100 -2.88 12.64 -14.87
CA ASN A 100 -2.70 13.13 -16.23
C ASN A 100 -2.23 14.59 -16.19
N PHE A 101 -0.94 14.81 -15.99
CA PHE A 101 -0.34 16.14 -15.94
C PHE A 101 -0.53 16.93 -17.25
N ASP A 102 -0.66 16.22 -18.37
CA ASP A 102 -0.81 16.81 -19.70
C ASP A 102 -2.28 17.18 -20.01
N ASN A 103 -3.23 16.67 -19.21
CA ASN A 103 -4.63 17.06 -19.27
C ASN A 103 -5.13 17.53 -17.89
N PRO A 104 -4.84 18.79 -17.50
CA PRO A 104 -5.30 19.36 -16.24
C PRO A 104 -6.83 19.45 -16.12
N ASN A 105 -7.57 19.26 -17.22
CA ASN A 105 -9.03 19.17 -17.23
C ASN A 105 -9.56 17.75 -17.02
N SER A 106 -8.71 16.78 -16.66
CA SER A 106 -9.12 15.45 -16.21
C SER A 106 -10.03 15.56 -14.98
N ASN A 107 -11.34 15.63 -15.22
CA ASN A 107 -12.36 15.90 -14.19
C ASN A 107 -12.73 14.65 -13.38
N ARG A 108 -11.74 13.83 -13.01
CA ARG A 108 -11.95 12.62 -12.20
C ARG A 108 -12.18 12.92 -10.71
N GLY A 109 -12.15 14.18 -10.28
CA GLY A 109 -12.33 14.55 -8.87
C GLY A 109 -13.64 14.06 -8.26
N LYS A 110 -14.78 14.23 -8.96
CA LYS A 110 -16.08 13.70 -8.50
C LYS A 110 -16.06 12.16 -8.45
N PHE A 111 -15.47 11.54 -9.46
CA PHE A 111 -15.31 10.09 -9.55
C PHE A 111 -14.50 9.53 -8.36
N TYR A 112 -13.34 10.12 -8.05
CA TYR A 112 -12.52 9.77 -6.89
C TYR A 112 -13.24 10.00 -5.55
N ALA A 113 -14.08 11.05 -5.46
CA ALA A 113 -14.92 11.26 -4.28
C ALA A 113 -15.93 10.11 -4.07
N GLY A 114 -16.49 9.59 -5.16
CA GLY A 114 -17.37 8.42 -5.14
C GLY A 114 -16.65 7.16 -4.66
N ILE A 115 -15.44 6.91 -5.17
CA ILE A 115 -14.59 5.79 -4.73
C ILE A 115 -14.28 5.89 -3.23
N ALA A 116 -13.72 7.03 -2.78
CA ALA A 116 -13.35 7.20 -1.38
C ALA A 116 -14.54 7.04 -0.44
N ARG A 117 -15.74 7.51 -0.84
CA ARG A 117 -16.98 7.28 -0.10
C ARG A 117 -17.34 5.79 0.00
N ALA A 118 -17.26 5.04 -1.10
CA ALA A 118 -17.56 3.61 -1.09
C ALA A 118 -16.57 2.83 -0.24
N CYS A 119 -15.28 3.12 -0.35
CA CYS A 119 -14.24 2.49 0.47
C CYS A 119 -14.41 2.80 1.95
N HIS A 120 -14.69 4.06 2.30
CA HIS A 120 -14.98 4.44 3.69
C HIS A 120 -16.17 3.67 4.27
N ASN A 121 -17.27 3.55 3.52
CA ASN A 121 -18.48 2.86 4.00
C ASN A 121 -18.31 1.34 4.12
N THR A 122 -17.25 0.77 3.54
CA THR A 122 -16.98 -0.68 3.53
C THR A 122 -15.69 -1.04 4.25
N ASP A 123 -15.05 -0.07 4.92
CA ASP A 123 -13.72 -0.19 5.52
C ASP A 123 -12.67 -0.79 4.56
N ALA A 124 -12.82 -0.50 3.27
CA ALA A 124 -11.93 -1.04 2.24
C ALA A 124 -10.60 -0.28 2.18
N VAL A 125 -9.53 -1.03 1.96
CA VAL A 125 -8.20 -0.48 1.69
C VAL A 125 -8.09 -0.15 0.20
N ILE A 126 -7.56 1.03 -0.12
CA ILE A 126 -7.25 1.42 -1.49
C ILE A 126 -5.78 1.15 -1.76
N ILE A 127 -5.46 0.49 -2.87
CA ILE A 127 -4.09 0.21 -3.30
C ILE A 127 -3.85 0.81 -4.68
N ASP A 128 -2.82 1.65 -4.82
CA ASP A 128 -2.41 2.26 -6.09
C ASP A 128 -0.87 2.24 -6.25
N ASN A 129 -0.33 3.10 -7.12
CA ASN A 129 1.08 3.15 -7.50
C ASN A 129 1.96 4.16 -6.75
N ALA A 130 1.59 4.57 -5.51
CA ALA A 130 2.38 5.42 -4.60
C ALA A 130 2.68 6.86 -5.05
N ILE A 131 2.47 7.17 -6.33
CA ILE A 131 2.68 8.47 -6.93
C ILE A 131 1.38 9.25 -7.00
N THR A 132 1.44 10.46 -7.54
CA THR A 132 0.25 11.31 -7.65
C THR A 132 -0.77 10.69 -8.61
N THR A 133 -1.98 10.42 -8.12
CA THR A 133 -3.11 9.92 -8.94
C THR A 133 -4.35 10.83 -8.90
N GLY A 134 -4.52 11.61 -7.83
CA GLY A 134 -5.66 12.47 -7.57
C GLY A 134 -6.63 11.94 -6.51
N ILE A 135 -6.53 10.66 -6.13
CA ILE A 135 -7.37 10.04 -5.09
C ILE A 135 -7.00 10.50 -3.67
N GLU A 136 -5.75 10.91 -3.48
CA GLU A 136 -5.10 11.16 -2.19
C GLU A 136 -5.87 12.14 -1.32
N LYS A 137 -6.28 13.26 -1.93
CA LYS A 137 -7.07 14.29 -1.25
C LYS A 137 -8.41 13.74 -0.76
N TYR A 138 -9.02 12.82 -1.49
CA TYR A 138 -10.30 12.23 -1.12
C TYR A 138 -10.14 11.14 -0.06
N SER A 139 -9.12 10.29 -0.19
CA SER A 139 -8.75 9.30 0.82
C SER A 139 -8.44 9.96 2.16
N LEU A 140 -7.64 11.04 2.15
CA LEU A 140 -7.33 11.82 3.34
C LEU A 140 -8.59 12.38 4.02
N ARG A 141 -9.47 13.03 3.25
CA ARG A 141 -10.71 13.63 3.79
C ARG A 141 -11.67 12.60 4.39
N ARG A 142 -11.60 11.35 3.95
CA ARG A 142 -12.47 10.25 4.40
C ARG A 142 -11.74 9.29 5.35
N ASN A 143 -10.50 9.57 5.70
CA ASN A 143 -9.66 8.70 6.51
C ASN A 143 -9.58 7.25 5.95
N CYS A 144 -9.51 7.11 4.62
CA CYS A 144 -9.31 5.81 4.00
C CYS A 144 -7.83 5.40 4.07
N THR A 145 -7.57 4.13 4.35
CA THR A 145 -6.23 3.54 4.21
C THR A 145 -5.86 3.48 2.74
N LEU A 146 -4.93 4.34 2.33
CA LEU A 146 -4.34 4.35 0.99
C LEU A 146 -2.93 3.77 1.05
N ILE A 147 -2.67 2.70 0.29
CA ILE A 147 -1.40 2.01 0.19
C ILE A 147 -0.83 2.21 -1.21
N GLY A 148 0.38 2.74 -1.29
CA GLY A 148 1.10 2.91 -2.53
C GLY A 148 2.11 1.78 -2.73
N ILE A 149 2.23 1.26 -3.94
CA ILE A 149 3.28 0.30 -4.31
C ILE A 149 4.02 0.84 -5.52
N ALA A 150 5.34 0.93 -5.45
CA ALA A 150 6.13 1.38 -6.59
C ALA A 150 7.52 0.73 -6.63
N PRO A 151 8.12 0.61 -7.82
CA PRO A 151 9.55 0.33 -7.94
C PRO A 151 10.38 1.45 -7.30
N GLU A 152 11.34 1.08 -6.45
CA GLU A 152 12.17 2.06 -5.73
C GLU A 152 12.96 2.96 -6.68
N GLN A 153 13.48 2.40 -7.78
CA GLN A 153 14.29 3.13 -8.76
C GLN A 153 13.45 4.04 -9.68
N ALA A 154 12.14 3.86 -9.74
CA ALA A 154 11.26 4.58 -10.65
C ALA A 154 10.59 5.81 -10.01
N VAL A 155 10.72 5.98 -8.69
CA VAL A 155 10.10 7.08 -7.92
C VAL A 155 11.12 8.07 -7.40
N SER A 156 10.68 9.31 -7.20
CA SER A 156 11.44 10.33 -6.48
C SER A 156 10.79 10.64 -5.14
N TYR A 157 11.60 11.02 -4.16
CA TYR A 157 11.12 11.47 -2.86
C TYR A 157 10.67 12.94 -2.93
N PRO A 158 9.60 13.30 -2.20
CA PRO A 158 9.06 14.66 -2.20
C PRO A 158 10.06 15.65 -1.61
N LYS A 159 10.24 16.76 -2.33
CA LYS A 159 11.15 17.85 -1.92
C LYS A 159 10.44 18.82 -0.98
N LEU A 160 11.21 19.49 -0.10
CA LEU A 160 10.67 20.48 0.85
C LEU A 160 10.06 21.70 0.18
N ASN A 161 10.68 22.21 -0.89
CA ASN A 161 10.24 23.38 -1.62
C ASN A 161 10.10 23.07 -3.12
N PRO A 162 9.08 22.31 -3.53
CA PRO A 162 8.89 21.99 -4.93
C PRO A 162 8.27 23.19 -5.66
N THR A 163 9.03 23.81 -6.57
CA THR A 163 8.46 24.72 -7.58
C THR A 163 7.60 23.97 -8.61
N LYS A 164 7.81 22.65 -8.73
CA LYS A 164 7.05 21.75 -9.59
C LYS A 164 7.02 20.35 -8.94
N ILE A 165 5.85 19.70 -8.99
CA ILE A 165 5.70 18.29 -8.60
C ILE A 165 6.26 17.42 -9.73
N GLU A 166 7.17 16.50 -9.41
CA GLU A 166 7.70 15.56 -10.39
C GLU A 166 6.70 14.44 -10.71
N LYS A 167 6.71 13.93 -11.95
CA LYS A 167 5.72 12.96 -12.45
C LYS A 167 5.65 11.67 -11.61
N ASN A 168 6.80 11.20 -11.11
CA ASN A 168 6.90 9.99 -10.30
C ASN A 168 7.28 10.31 -8.84
N GLU A 169 6.96 11.51 -8.35
CA GLU A 169 7.15 11.84 -6.94
C GLU A 169 6.18 11.06 -6.06
N LEU A 170 6.67 10.51 -4.94
CA LEU A 170 5.82 9.88 -3.94
C LEU A 170 4.80 10.88 -3.39
N SER A 171 3.54 10.47 -3.40
CA SER A 171 2.42 11.37 -3.08
C SER A 171 2.04 11.33 -1.60
N ASN A 172 1.77 12.50 -1.04
CA ASN A 172 1.44 12.74 0.38
C ASN A 172 0.05 12.19 0.83
N GLY A 173 -0.66 11.46 -0.04
CA GLY A 173 -1.91 10.79 0.32
C GLY A 173 -1.76 9.48 1.08
N HIS A 174 -0.63 8.82 0.91
CA HIS A 174 -0.44 7.44 1.35
C HIS A 174 -0.31 7.33 2.87
N THR A 175 -0.83 6.23 3.41
CA THR A 175 -0.63 5.81 4.80
C THR A 175 0.50 4.79 4.90
N HIS A 176 0.66 3.99 3.85
CA HIS A 176 1.69 2.97 3.71
C HIS A 176 2.26 3.04 2.29
N ILE A 177 3.56 2.87 2.15
CA ILE A 177 4.26 2.88 0.86
C ILE A 177 5.18 1.67 0.82
N PHE A 178 5.00 0.81 -0.19
CA PHE A 178 5.88 -0.31 -0.47
C PHE A 178 6.77 0.05 -1.66
N LEU A 179 8.07 0.15 -1.42
CA LEU A 179 9.07 0.33 -2.47
C LEU A 179 9.74 -1.01 -2.76
N ILE A 180 9.65 -1.43 -4.01
CA ILE A 180 10.21 -2.69 -4.50
C ILE A 180 11.58 -2.37 -5.10
N GLY A 181 12.62 -2.78 -4.38
CA GLY A 181 14.01 -2.70 -4.81
C GLY A 181 14.46 -3.99 -5.49
N GLY A 182 15.57 -3.88 -6.23
CA GLY A 182 16.16 -4.93 -7.04
C GLY A 182 16.71 -4.35 -8.35
N ASP A 183 17.50 -5.14 -9.06
CA ASP A 183 18.02 -4.73 -10.38
C ASP A 183 16.91 -4.80 -11.43
N ASN A 184 16.81 -3.78 -12.29
CA ASN A 184 15.84 -3.69 -13.39
C ASN A 184 14.35 -3.70 -12.97
N VAL A 185 14.04 -3.28 -11.74
CA VAL A 185 12.65 -3.14 -11.29
C VAL A 185 12.08 -1.82 -11.81
N ASN A 186 11.11 -1.91 -12.70
CA ASN A 186 10.39 -0.78 -13.31
C ASN A 186 8.87 -0.94 -13.13
N TYR A 187 8.09 0.08 -13.47
CA TYR A 187 6.63 -0.01 -13.40
C TYR A 187 6.14 -1.20 -14.22
N GLY A 188 5.14 -1.91 -13.70
CA GLY A 188 4.63 -3.17 -14.23
C GLY A 188 5.27 -4.41 -13.59
N THR A 189 6.54 -4.36 -13.19
CA THR A 189 7.21 -5.50 -12.54
C THR A 189 6.64 -5.79 -11.14
N GLU A 190 6.01 -4.80 -10.51
CA GLU A 190 5.34 -4.93 -9.22
C GLU A 190 4.00 -5.66 -9.26
N ALA A 191 3.45 -5.94 -10.45
CA ALA A 191 2.09 -6.47 -10.65
C ALA A 191 1.80 -7.70 -9.78
N LEU A 192 2.66 -8.72 -9.86
CA LEU A 192 2.50 -9.96 -9.08
C LEU A 192 2.56 -9.70 -7.57
N PHE A 193 3.50 -8.84 -7.13
CA PHE A 193 3.60 -8.48 -5.72
C PHE A 193 2.32 -7.77 -5.24
N LYS A 194 1.84 -6.80 -6.02
CA LYS A 194 0.64 -6.01 -5.73
C LYS A 194 -0.61 -6.87 -5.59
N ILE A 195 -0.85 -7.78 -6.54
CA ILE A 195 -1.99 -8.71 -6.45
C ILE A 195 -1.84 -9.68 -5.27
N ASN A 196 -0.64 -10.14 -4.95
CA ASN A 196 -0.40 -10.96 -3.76
C ASN A 196 -0.61 -10.18 -2.45
N LEU A 197 -0.25 -8.90 -2.40
CA LEU A 197 -0.55 -8.03 -1.27
C LEU A 197 -2.06 -7.85 -1.11
N CYS A 198 -2.79 -7.57 -2.20
CA CYS A 198 -4.25 -7.49 -2.20
C CYS A 198 -4.88 -8.76 -1.59
N LYS A 199 -4.41 -9.94 -2.03
CA LYS A 199 -4.88 -11.23 -1.52
C LYS A 199 -4.57 -11.43 -0.05
N ALA A 200 -3.37 -11.06 0.40
CA ALA A 200 -2.97 -11.21 1.78
C ALA A 200 -3.78 -10.30 2.72
N ILE A 201 -4.01 -9.04 2.33
CA ILE A 201 -4.86 -8.09 3.08
C ILE A 201 -6.30 -8.60 3.12
N ALA A 202 -6.85 -9.08 2.00
CA ALA A 202 -8.22 -9.58 1.94
C ALA A 202 -8.42 -10.88 2.73
N THR A 203 -7.40 -11.72 2.85
CA THR A 203 -7.45 -12.93 3.69
C THR A 203 -7.32 -12.59 5.17
N GLY A 204 -6.34 -11.77 5.56
CA GLY A 204 -6.03 -11.51 6.96
C GLY A 204 -5.67 -12.78 7.76
N LYS A 205 -5.65 -12.65 9.09
CA LYS A 205 -5.44 -13.74 10.05
C LYS A 205 -6.73 -14.50 10.30
N ILE A 206 -7.85 -13.78 10.46
CA ILE A 206 -9.14 -14.36 10.88
C ILE A 206 -9.62 -15.42 9.89
N SER A 207 -9.47 -15.20 8.59
CA SER A 207 -9.81 -16.20 7.57
C SER A 207 -9.00 -17.50 7.74
N LYS A 208 -7.70 -17.40 8.07
CA LYS A 208 -6.82 -18.56 8.25
C LYS A 208 -7.14 -19.34 9.51
N THR A 209 -7.46 -18.66 10.61
CA THR A 209 -7.69 -19.32 11.92
C THR A 209 -9.12 -19.81 12.10
N GLN A 210 -10.11 -19.08 11.59
CA GLN A 210 -11.53 -19.35 11.82
C GLN A 210 -12.27 -19.89 10.58
N GLY A 211 -11.57 -20.12 9.46
CA GLY A 211 -12.18 -20.64 8.23
C GLY A 211 -13.19 -19.68 7.58
N ARG A 212 -13.18 -18.39 7.95
CA ARG A 212 -14.04 -17.38 7.31
C ARG A 212 -13.61 -17.15 5.86
N PRO A 213 -14.56 -16.88 4.94
CA PRO A 213 -14.19 -16.54 3.57
C PRO A 213 -13.36 -15.24 3.55
N ARG A 214 -12.40 -15.17 2.62
CA ARG A 214 -11.65 -13.93 2.38
C ARG A 214 -12.58 -12.77 1.99
N CYS A 215 -12.21 -11.55 2.37
CA CYS A 215 -12.84 -10.34 1.88
C CYS A 215 -12.70 -10.21 0.36
N LYS A 216 -13.52 -9.34 -0.23
CA LYS A 216 -13.54 -9.13 -1.69
C LYS A 216 -12.43 -8.21 -2.13
N ILE A 217 -11.94 -8.44 -3.35
CA ILE A 217 -10.95 -7.62 -4.03
C ILE A 217 -11.59 -7.16 -5.33
N VAL A 218 -11.57 -5.86 -5.58
CA VAL A 218 -12.11 -5.24 -6.79
C VAL A 218 -11.01 -4.42 -7.44
N ASN A 219 -10.87 -4.51 -8.75
CA ASN A 219 -9.92 -3.70 -9.50
C ASN A 219 -10.65 -2.58 -10.25
N ILE A 220 -10.01 -1.42 -10.39
CA ILE A 220 -10.43 -0.35 -11.30
C ILE A 220 -9.31 -0.13 -12.30
N LEU A 221 -9.61 -0.34 -13.58
CA LEU A 221 -8.68 -0.15 -14.69
C LEU A 221 -8.80 1.25 -15.25
N PHE A 222 -7.74 2.04 -15.08
CA PHE A 222 -7.59 3.37 -15.67
C PHE A 222 -6.81 3.34 -16.98
N ALA A 223 -5.79 2.48 -17.07
CA ALA A 223 -4.88 2.37 -18.22
C ALA A 223 -4.27 3.72 -18.67
N ASP A 224 -3.90 4.58 -17.71
CA ASP A 224 -3.22 5.84 -18.00
C ASP A 224 -1.74 5.62 -18.41
N SER A 225 -1.23 4.39 -18.31
CA SER A 225 0.07 3.94 -18.82
C SER A 225 0.03 2.50 -19.32
N ASN A 226 0.84 2.17 -20.33
CA ASN A 226 0.92 0.82 -20.91
C ASN A 226 1.58 -0.22 -19.98
N ASP A 227 2.35 0.23 -18.97
CA ASP A 227 3.01 -0.62 -17.98
C ASP A 227 2.03 -1.44 -17.09
N CYS A 228 0.72 -1.32 -17.29
CA CYS A 228 -0.28 -1.95 -16.44
C CYS A 228 -0.76 -3.33 -16.93
N PHE A 229 -0.34 -3.78 -18.12
CA PHE A 229 -0.84 -5.01 -18.74
C PHE A 229 -0.63 -6.26 -17.89
N ASP A 230 0.55 -6.40 -17.26
CA ASP A 230 0.83 -7.52 -16.36
C ASP A 230 -0.07 -7.51 -15.12
N GLU A 231 -0.44 -6.33 -14.63
CA GLU A 231 -1.37 -6.21 -13.51
C GLU A 231 -2.80 -6.61 -13.91
N ILE A 232 -3.21 -6.32 -15.15
CA ILE A 232 -4.49 -6.80 -15.70
C ILE A 232 -4.47 -8.33 -15.79
N ARG A 233 -3.40 -8.92 -16.35
CA ARG A 233 -3.23 -10.37 -16.46
C ARG A 233 -3.29 -11.05 -15.09
N GLU A 234 -2.58 -10.53 -14.11
CA GLU A 234 -2.60 -11.07 -12.75
C GLU A 234 -4.00 -10.99 -12.13
N ALA A 235 -4.75 -9.92 -12.38
CA ALA A 235 -6.14 -9.83 -11.94
C ALA A 235 -7.05 -10.91 -12.61
N ILE A 236 -6.87 -11.17 -13.90
CA ILE A 236 -7.59 -12.22 -14.65
C ILE A 236 -7.26 -13.62 -14.12
N ILE A 237 -5.96 -13.94 -13.99
CA ILE A 237 -5.47 -15.24 -13.46
C ILE A 237 -6.08 -15.52 -12.08
N ASN A 238 -6.20 -14.47 -11.25
CA ASN A 238 -6.76 -14.57 -9.90
C ASN A 238 -8.30 -14.44 -9.87
N LYS A 239 -8.96 -14.37 -11.03
CA LYS A 239 -10.42 -14.27 -11.21
C LYS A 239 -11.02 -13.09 -10.42
N LEU A 240 -10.35 -11.94 -10.47
CA LEU A 240 -10.76 -10.74 -9.76
C LEU A 240 -11.58 -9.84 -10.71
N PRO A 241 -12.69 -9.23 -10.24
CA PRO A 241 -13.47 -8.32 -11.06
C PRO A 241 -12.69 -7.03 -11.38
N ILE A 242 -12.88 -6.52 -12.60
CA ILE A 242 -12.20 -5.32 -13.12
C ILE A 242 -13.24 -4.34 -13.64
N ILE A 243 -13.41 -3.20 -12.97
CA ILE A 243 -14.23 -2.09 -13.45
C ILE A 243 -13.38 -1.30 -14.45
N VAL A 244 -13.82 -1.23 -15.71
CA VAL A 244 -13.11 -0.49 -16.76
C VAL A 244 -13.70 0.91 -16.84
N VAL A 245 -12.89 1.95 -16.66
CA VAL A 245 -13.38 3.33 -16.58
C VAL A 245 -12.79 4.22 -17.65
N ARG A 246 -13.59 5.18 -18.14
CA ARG A 246 -13.17 6.13 -19.16
C ARG A 246 -12.00 7.03 -18.69
N GLY A 247 -11.25 7.51 -19.67
CA GLY A 247 -10.28 8.60 -19.50
C GLY A 247 -8.90 8.32 -20.09
N SER A 248 -8.57 7.06 -20.37
CA SER A 248 -7.47 6.68 -21.25
C SER A 248 -7.99 6.30 -22.63
N HIS A 249 -7.13 6.38 -23.65
CA HIS A 249 -7.48 5.99 -25.01
C HIS A 249 -7.88 4.51 -25.09
N LEU A 250 -7.12 3.63 -24.44
CA LEU A 250 -7.37 2.19 -24.39
C LEU A 250 -8.71 1.84 -23.74
N CYS A 251 -9.00 2.41 -22.57
CA CYS A 251 -10.29 2.16 -21.91
C CYS A 251 -11.46 2.73 -22.71
N ASN A 252 -11.30 3.90 -23.35
CA ASN A 252 -12.36 4.47 -24.19
C ASN A 252 -12.66 3.55 -25.38
N GLN A 253 -11.64 3.10 -26.12
CA GLN A 253 -11.81 2.17 -27.25
C GLN A 253 -12.56 0.90 -26.84
N PHE A 254 -12.18 0.29 -25.71
CA PHE A 254 -12.86 -0.90 -25.19
C PHE A 254 -14.32 -0.61 -24.82
N ILE A 255 -14.59 0.50 -24.13
CA ILE A 255 -15.93 0.87 -23.66
C ILE A 255 -16.86 1.22 -24.84
N ASP A 256 -16.32 1.88 -25.86
CA ASP A 256 -17.04 2.31 -27.06
C ASP A 256 -17.14 1.20 -28.13
N GLN A 257 -16.54 0.03 -27.89
CA GLN A 257 -16.46 -1.09 -28.84
C GLN A 257 -15.84 -0.69 -30.18
N GLU A 258 -14.93 0.29 -30.13
CA GLU A 258 -14.11 0.66 -31.27
C GLU A 258 -13.00 -0.37 -31.47
N LYS A 259 -12.37 -0.36 -32.66
CA LYS A 259 -11.20 -1.19 -32.91
C LYS A 259 -10.08 -0.80 -31.93
N ILE A 260 -9.70 -1.72 -31.06
CA ILE A 260 -8.55 -1.55 -30.17
C ILE A 260 -7.29 -1.60 -31.04
N LEU A 261 -6.46 -0.56 -30.95
CA LEU A 261 -5.25 -0.46 -31.78
C LEU A 261 -4.05 -1.19 -31.19
N ASP A 262 -4.05 -1.38 -29.87
CA ASP A 262 -3.01 -2.11 -29.16
C ASP A 262 -3.38 -3.59 -29.10
N ALA A 263 -2.66 -4.42 -29.88
CA ALA A 263 -2.95 -5.84 -30.01
C ALA A 263 -2.80 -6.59 -28.67
N GLU A 264 -1.84 -6.18 -27.83
CA GLU A 264 -1.62 -6.82 -26.54
C GLU A 264 -2.79 -6.51 -25.59
N PHE A 265 -3.25 -5.26 -25.56
CA PHE A 265 -4.44 -4.89 -24.81
C PHE A 265 -5.69 -5.58 -25.34
N GLU A 266 -5.88 -5.66 -26.66
CA GLU A 266 -7.00 -6.37 -27.28
C GLU A 266 -7.04 -7.85 -26.86
N ASP A 267 -5.89 -8.53 -26.90
CA ASP A 267 -5.77 -9.92 -26.49
C ASP A 267 -6.15 -10.12 -25.01
N ILE A 268 -5.65 -9.25 -24.13
CA ILE A 268 -5.95 -9.31 -22.69
C ILE A 268 -7.44 -9.06 -22.42
N MET A 269 -8.03 -8.05 -23.05
CA MET A 269 -9.43 -7.66 -22.82
C MET A 269 -10.43 -8.68 -23.40
N ASN A 270 -10.00 -9.49 -24.38
CA ASN A 270 -10.79 -10.58 -24.95
C ASN A 270 -10.59 -11.94 -24.24
N ASP A 271 -9.76 -11.98 -23.17
CA ASP A 271 -9.57 -13.20 -22.38
C ASP A 271 -10.91 -13.68 -21.80
N LYS A 272 -11.22 -14.96 -22.02
CA LYS A 272 -12.49 -15.57 -21.61
C LYS A 272 -12.64 -15.69 -20.10
N ASP A 273 -11.53 -15.69 -19.37
CA ASP A 273 -11.50 -15.75 -17.90
C ASP A 273 -11.58 -14.37 -17.25
N GLY A 274 -11.53 -13.29 -18.04
CA GLY A 274 -11.64 -11.92 -17.56
C GLY A 274 -13.07 -11.52 -17.14
N PHE A 275 -13.19 -10.84 -15.99
CA PHE A 275 -14.45 -10.32 -15.46
C PHE A 275 -14.49 -8.79 -15.55
N PHE A 276 -14.77 -8.27 -16.75
CA PHE A 276 -14.77 -6.83 -17.02
C PHE A 276 -16.16 -6.20 -16.87
N PHE A 277 -16.21 -5.05 -16.18
CA PHE A 277 -17.41 -4.25 -15.95
C PHE A 277 -17.19 -2.85 -16.53
N PRO A 278 -17.52 -2.62 -17.82
CA PRO A 278 -17.31 -1.31 -18.45
C PRO A 278 -18.26 -0.26 -17.87
N LEU A 279 -17.69 0.85 -17.40
CA LEU A 279 -18.44 1.95 -16.81
C LEU A 279 -18.57 3.10 -17.82
N GLN A 280 -19.79 3.26 -18.36
CA GLN A 280 -20.06 4.25 -19.40
C GLN A 280 -19.96 5.70 -18.93
N LYS A 281 -20.25 5.97 -17.64
CA LYS A 281 -20.28 7.32 -17.05
C LYS A 281 -19.32 7.41 -15.87
N LEU A 282 -18.53 8.50 -15.80
CA LEU A 282 -17.65 8.82 -14.67
C LEU A 282 -18.38 9.54 -13.53
N ASP A 283 -19.64 9.20 -13.30
CA ASP A 283 -20.44 9.80 -12.25
C ASP A 283 -20.08 9.25 -10.87
N SER A 284 -20.05 10.13 -9.86
CA SER A 284 -19.64 9.79 -8.50
C SER A 284 -20.59 8.79 -7.81
N GLU A 285 -21.87 8.85 -8.13
CA GLU A 285 -22.87 7.94 -7.56
C GLU A 285 -22.77 6.56 -8.19
N VAL A 286 -22.65 6.53 -9.52
CA VAL A 286 -22.52 5.29 -10.28
C VAL A 286 -21.27 4.49 -9.85
N ILE A 287 -20.10 5.13 -9.76
CA ILE A 287 -18.89 4.42 -9.33
C ILE A 287 -18.99 3.96 -7.87
N ALA A 288 -19.55 4.79 -6.99
CA ALA A 288 -19.69 4.44 -5.59
C ALA A 288 -20.59 3.21 -5.40
N GLN A 289 -21.74 3.17 -6.09
CA GLN A 289 -22.65 2.04 -6.07
C GLN A 289 -21.99 0.77 -6.63
N MET A 290 -21.28 0.87 -7.76
CA MET A 290 -20.60 -0.27 -8.36
C MET A 290 -19.49 -0.84 -7.46
N VAL A 291 -18.63 0.03 -6.93
CA VAL A 291 -17.55 -0.37 -6.01
C VAL A 291 -18.14 -1.00 -4.74
N HIS A 292 -19.13 -0.34 -4.13
CA HIS A 292 -19.81 -0.87 -2.94
C HIS A 292 -20.45 -2.24 -3.23
N TYR A 293 -21.18 -2.36 -4.35
CA TYR A 293 -21.81 -3.61 -4.76
C TYR A 293 -20.79 -4.73 -4.91
N LEU A 294 -19.67 -4.53 -5.61
CA LEU A 294 -18.68 -5.60 -5.82
C LEU A 294 -17.85 -5.92 -4.57
N LEU A 295 -17.69 -4.97 -3.64
CA LEU A 295 -17.03 -5.21 -2.36
C LEU A 295 -17.92 -5.97 -1.37
N THR A 296 -19.25 -5.83 -1.48
CA THR A 296 -20.23 -6.44 -0.55
C THR A 296 -20.90 -7.69 -1.11
N PHE A 297 -21.10 -7.76 -2.42
CA PHE A 297 -21.76 -8.86 -3.13
C PHE A 297 -20.83 -9.46 -4.19
N THR A 298 -20.94 -10.77 -4.39
CA THR A 298 -20.33 -11.43 -5.55
C THR A 298 -21.44 -11.64 -6.58
N PRO A 299 -21.42 -10.96 -7.73
CA PRO A 299 -22.33 -11.31 -8.79
C PRO A 299 -22.10 -12.78 -9.17
N SER A 300 -23.17 -13.57 -9.23
CA SER A 300 -23.12 -14.86 -9.91
C SER A 300 -22.67 -14.59 -11.35
N LEU A 301 -21.86 -15.51 -11.90
CA LEU A 301 -21.30 -15.43 -13.26
C LEU A 301 -22.27 -14.72 -14.23
N PRO A 302 -21.82 -13.76 -15.06
CA PRO A 302 -22.68 -13.20 -16.08
C PRO A 302 -23.22 -14.37 -16.90
N LYS A 303 -24.54 -14.60 -16.87
CA LYS A 303 -25.21 -15.61 -17.68
C LYS A 303 -24.87 -15.30 -19.14
N LYS A 304 -23.89 -16.01 -19.71
CA LYS A 304 -23.65 -16.11 -21.15
C LYS A 304 -24.80 -16.91 -21.79
N GLU A 305 -26.04 -16.50 -21.58
CA GLU A 305 -27.24 -17.07 -22.19
C GLU A 305 -28.29 -15.98 -22.27
N LEU A 306 -28.33 -15.26 -23.39
CA LEU A 306 -29.54 -14.57 -23.84
C LEU A 306 -29.59 -14.29 -25.35
N ASN A 307 -28.50 -14.52 -26.10
CA ASN A 307 -28.55 -14.46 -27.57
C ASN A 307 -28.22 -15.83 -28.19
N LYS A 308 -29.13 -16.79 -27.96
CA LYS A 308 -29.38 -17.90 -28.87
C LYS A 308 -30.91 -18.05 -28.99
N LYS A 309 -31.50 -17.19 -29.81
CA LYS A 309 -32.75 -17.45 -30.53
C LYS A 309 -32.64 -16.83 -31.89
#